data_AF-A0A6B0XCE1-F1
#
_entry.id   AF-A0A6B0XCE1-F1
#
_cell.length_a   1.000
_cell.length_b   1.000
_cell.length_c   1.000
_cell.angle_alpha   90.00
_cell.angle_beta   90.00
_cell.angle_gamma   90.00
#
_symmetry.space_group_name_H-M   'P 1'
#
loop_
_entity.id
_entity.type
_entity.pdbx_description
1 polymer ?
#
loop_
_entity_poly.entity_id
_entity_poly.type
_entity_poly.pdbx_seq_one_letter_code
_entity_poly.pdbx_strand_id
1 'polypeptide(L)'
;MSIDCLVVEKAKVDPELQEDRRFYPELLGHLLKLVLPTELDTDSVEKVIVITDTIPVNKKRRAIERAARTALHSMLPPGMKYHILHHQSRSHYGLQVADYCCWAIFRKWQTGERVWYDRIKPAVRRELELFRSQSKYYY
;
A
#
# COMPACT_ATOMS: atom_id res chain seq x y z
N MET A 1 8.53 13.19 -5.92
CA MET A 1 7.65 12.01 -5.81
C MET A 1 8.47 10.88 -5.22
N SER A 2 8.01 10.29 -4.12
CA SER A 2 8.58 9.10 -3.50
C SER A 2 7.66 7.90 -3.72
N ILE A 3 8.24 6.72 -3.85
CA ILE A 3 7.53 5.44 -3.96
C ILE A 3 7.95 4.57 -2.77
N ASP A 4 6.97 4.16 -1.98
CA ASP A 4 7.10 3.14 -0.96
C ASP A 4 6.22 1.95 -1.36
N CYS A 5 6.82 0.76 -1.47
CA CYS A 5 6.15 -0.44 -1.94
C CYS A 5 6.34 -1.59 -0.95
N LEU A 6 5.25 -2.33 -0.71
CA LEU A 6 5.26 -3.61 -0.01
C LEU A 6 5.19 -4.74 -1.03
N VAL A 7 6.15 -5.67 -0.94
CA VAL A 7 6.19 -6.90 -1.73
C VAL A 7 5.81 -8.05 -0.80
N VAL A 8 4.83 -8.85 -1.21
CA VAL A 8 4.28 -9.90 -0.37
C VAL A 8 4.09 -11.17 -1.19
N GLU A 9 4.77 -12.23 -0.79
CA GLU A 9 4.50 -13.57 -1.30
C GLU A 9 3.34 -14.18 -0.52
N LYS A 10 2.16 -14.26 -1.15
CA LYS A 10 0.92 -14.67 -0.48
C LYS A 10 1.02 -16.05 0.18
N ALA A 11 1.79 -16.98 -0.41
CA ALA A 11 2.03 -18.31 0.14
C ALA A 11 2.80 -18.31 1.47
N LYS A 12 3.54 -17.25 1.79
CA LYS A 12 4.22 -17.11 3.10
C LYS A 12 3.30 -16.54 4.18
N VAL A 13 2.14 -15.99 3.81
CA VAL A 13 1.21 -15.37 4.76
C VAL A 13 0.41 -16.45 5.48
N ASP A 14 0.19 -16.26 6.78
CA ASP A 14 -0.66 -17.14 7.59
C ASP A 14 -2.03 -17.36 6.90
N PRO A 15 -2.53 -18.60 6.79
CA PRO A 15 -3.78 -18.91 6.08
C PRO A 15 -4.96 -18.06 6.52
N GLU A 16 -5.05 -17.75 7.81
CA GLU A 16 -6.15 -16.94 8.34
C GLU A 16 -6.11 -15.49 7.83
N LEU A 17 -4.92 -14.99 7.47
CA LEU A 17 -4.69 -13.66 6.93
C LEU A 17 -4.70 -13.62 5.40
N GLN A 18 -4.70 -14.78 4.72
CA GLN A 18 -4.73 -14.84 3.25
C GLN A 18 -6.09 -14.47 2.65
N GLU A 19 -7.17 -14.51 3.43
CA GLU A 19 -8.49 -14.06 2.98
C GLU A 19 -8.41 -12.59 2.55
N ASP A 20 -8.82 -12.25 1.33
CA ASP A 20 -8.74 -10.89 0.78
C ASP A 20 -9.29 -9.81 1.72
N ARG A 21 -10.34 -10.14 2.49
CA ARG A 21 -10.99 -9.23 3.44
C ARG A 21 -10.13 -8.90 4.65
N ARG A 22 -9.09 -9.67 4.92
CA ARG A 22 -8.10 -9.45 5.98
C ARG A 22 -6.77 -9.03 5.38
N PHE A 23 -6.33 -9.72 4.33
CA PHE A 23 -5.08 -9.48 3.63
C PHE A 23 -4.88 -8.02 3.23
N TYR A 24 -5.76 -7.47 2.38
CA TYR A 24 -5.58 -6.12 1.85
C TYR A 24 -5.69 -5.01 2.92
N PRO A 25 -6.68 -5.05 3.84
CA PRO A 25 -6.73 -4.12 4.96
C PRO A 25 -5.46 -4.13 5.83
N GLU A 26 -4.93 -5.30 6.16
CA GLU A 26 -3.71 -5.43 6.96
C GLU A 26 -2.50 -4.85 6.23
N LEU A 27 -2.31 -5.17 4.94
CA LEU A 27 -1.21 -4.63 4.16
C LEU A 27 -1.29 -3.11 3.99
N LEU A 28 -2.49 -2.57 3.76
CA LEU A 28 -2.69 -1.12 3.72
C LEU A 28 -2.32 -0.46 5.04
N GLY A 29 -2.73 -1.06 6.17
CA GLY A 29 -2.36 -0.59 7.50
C GLY A 29 -0.84 -0.58 7.71
N HIS A 30 -0.14 -1.62 7.28
CA HIS A 30 1.32 -1.67 7.34
C HIS A 30 1.98 -0.59 6.46
N LEU A 31 1.48 -0.40 5.24
CA LEU A 31 2.01 0.63 4.33
C LEU A 31 1.83 2.03 4.93
N LEU A 32 0.64 2.34 5.44
CA LEU A 32 0.38 3.63 6.11
C LEU A 32 1.29 3.82 7.33
N LYS A 33 1.50 2.76 8.12
CA LYS A 33 2.41 2.79 9.27
C LYS A 33 3.86 3.12 8.92
N LEU A 34 4.28 2.74 7.72
CA LEU A 34 5.63 3.01 7.22
C LEU A 34 5.76 4.41 6.61
N VAL A 35 4.73 4.87 5.89
CA VAL A 35 4.79 6.13 5.14
C VAL A 35 4.51 7.33 6.04
N LEU A 36 3.44 7.28 6.84
CA LEU A 36 2.96 8.44 7.59
C LEU A 36 4.01 9.08 8.51
N PRO A 37 4.81 8.35 9.30
CA PRO A 37 5.78 8.98 10.19
C PRO A 37 6.83 9.79 9.44
N THR A 38 7.19 9.38 8.22
CA THR A 38 8.19 10.11 7.42
C THR A 38 7.59 11.33 6.72
N GLU A 39 6.32 11.27 6.31
CA GLU A 39 5.66 12.39 5.64
C GLU A 39 5.13 13.45 6.63
N LEU A 40 4.79 13.04 7.86
CA LEU A 40 4.24 13.91 8.90
C LEU A 40 5.31 14.54 9.81
N ASP A 41 6.59 14.26 9.58
CA ASP A 41 7.71 14.84 10.33
C ASP A 41 7.90 16.34 10.07
N THR A 42 7.04 16.94 9.24
CA THR A 42 7.01 18.38 9.00
C THR A 42 5.73 18.98 9.55
N ASP A 43 5.84 20.05 10.33
CA ASP A 43 4.68 20.80 10.87
C ASP A 43 3.79 21.47 9.79
N SER A 44 4.14 21.29 8.51
CA SER A 44 3.46 21.89 7.37
C SER A 44 2.26 21.09 6.84
N VAL A 45 2.04 19.86 7.32
CA VAL A 45 0.98 19.00 6.80
C VAL A 45 -0.35 19.29 7.49
N GLU A 46 -1.25 19.98 6.79
CA GLU A 46 -2.59 20.31 7.33
C GLU A 46 -3.59 19.14 7.22
N LYS A 47 -3.38 18.25 6.24
CA LYS A 47 -4.36 17.24 5.86
C LYS A 47 -3.74 16.07 5.12
N VAL A 48 -4.25 14.86 5.39
CA VAL A 48 -3.89 13.63 4.69
C VAL A 48 -5.02 13.19 3.75
N ILE A 49 -4.68 12.86 2.50
CA ILE A 49 -5.63 12.31 1.53
C ILE A 49 -5.14 10.94 1.10
N VAL A 50 -5.90 9.89 1.41
CA VAL A 50 -5.65 8.52 0.97
C VAL A 50 -6.56 8.23 -0.20
N ILE A 51 -5.98 7.89 -1.35
CA ILE A 51 -6.72 7.55 -2.57
C ILE A 51 -6.48 6.07 -2.87
N THR A 52 -7.56 5.33 -3.06
CA THR A 52 -7.53 3.90 -3.38
C THR A 52 -8.36 3.62 -4.64
N ASP A 53 -8.04 2.53 -5.34
CA ASP A 53 -8.86 2.11 -6.48
C ASP A 53 -10.26 1.66 -6.02
N THR A 54 -11.21 1.68 -6.96
CA THR A 54 -12.57 1.23 -6.75
C THR A 54 -12.60 -0.27 -6.59
N ILE A 55 -12.98 -0.72 -5.41
CA ILE A 55 -13.12 -2.14 -5.12
C ILE A 55 -14.56 -2.54 -5.40
N PRO A 56 -14.83 -3.37 -6.42
CA PRO A 56 -16.18 -3.65 -6.89
C PRO A 56 -17.06 -4.36 -5.85
N VAL A 57 -16.46 -4.95 -4.81
CA VAL A 57 -17.15 -5.65 -3.74
C VAL A 57 -17.31 -4.75 -2.51
N ASN A 58 -18.54 -4.30 -2.25
CA ASN A 58 -18.89 -3.41 -1.12
C ASN A 58 -18.36 -3.87 0.24
N LYS A 59 -18.40 -5.17 0.55
CA LYS A 59 -17.85 -5.73 1.80
C LYS A 59 -16.33 -5.57 1.89
N LYS A 60 -15.60 -5.76 0.78
CA LYS A 60 -14.14 -5.57 0.73
C LYS A 60 -13.77 -4.10 0.89
N ARG A 61 -14.53 -3.20 0.24
CA ARG A 61 -14.36 -1.75 0.38
C ARG A 61 -14.49 -1.29 1.83
N ARG A 62 -15.54 -1.72 2.55
CA ARG A 62 -15.75 -1.35 3.96
C ARG A 62 -14.60 -1.81 4.86
N ALA A 63 -14.06 -3.00 4.63
CA ALA A 63 -12.93 -3.52 5.42
C ALA A 63 -11.68 -2.67 5.21
N ILE A 64 -11.40 -2.26 3.97
CA ILE A 64 -10.25 -1.43 3.61
C ILE A 64 -10.40 -0.01 4.16
N GLU A 65 -11.58 0.59 4.04
CA GLU A 65 -11.86 1.89 4.63
C GLU A 65 -11.70 1.83 6.15
N ARG A 66 -12.20 0.78 6.81
CA ARG A 66 -12.04 0.61 8.25
C ARG A 66 -10.57 0.51 8.65
N ALA A 67 -9.76 -0.30 7.97
CA ALA A 67 -8.34 -0.42 8.30
C ALA A 67 -7.58 0.88 8.05
N ALA A 68 -7.85 1.58 6.95
CA ALA A 68 -7.27 2.89 6.69
C ALA A 68 -7.64 3.90 7.79
N ARG A 69 -8.92 3.97 8.17
CA ARG A 69 -9.38 4.83 9.27
C ARG A 69 -8.70 4.48 10.59
N THR A 70 -8.63 3.20 10.94
CA THR A 70 -7.96 2.75 12.17
C THR A 70 -6.49 3.13 12.18
N ALA A 71 -5.76 2.89 11.09
CA ALA A 71 -4.36 3.28 10.97
C ALA A 71 -4.19 4.80 11.10
N LEU A 72 -4.97 5.58 10.34
CA LEU A 72 -4.93 7.05 10.40
C LEU A 72 -5.26 7.57 11.81
N HIS A 73 -6.34 7.08 12.45
CA HIS A 73 -6.69 7.50 13.81
C HIS A 73 -5.61 7.19 14.84
N SER A 74 -4.89 6.07 14.68
CA SER A 74 -3.82 5.69 15.61
C SER A 74 -2.53 6.49 15.41
N MET A 75 -2.35 7.16 14.27
CA MET A 75 -1.06 7.73 13.87
C MET A 75 -1.07 9.22 13.62
N LEU A 76 -2.21 9.77 13.20
CA LEU A 76 -2.31 11.19 12.92
C LEU A 76 -2.37 11.98 14.23
N PRO A 77 -1.72 13.15 14.29
CA PRO A 77 -1.86 14.08 15.41
C PRO A 77 -3.34 14.41 15.71
N PRO A 78 -3.70 14.64 16.99
CA PRO A 78 -5.05 15.05 17.36
C PRO A 78 -5.52 16.25 16.53
N GLY A 79 -6.71 16.14 15.93
CA GLY A 79 -7.31 17.22 15.13
C GLY A 79 -6.85 17.28 13.67
N MET A 80 -5.86 16.49 13.24
CA MET A 80 -5.45 16.45 11.83
C MET A 80 -6.57 15.89 10.94
N LYS A 81 -6.88 16.60 9.85
CA LYS A 81 -7.95 16.20 8.93
C LYS A 81 -7.46 15.10 8.00
N TYR A 82 -8.33 14.13 7.70
CA TYR A 82 -8.04 13.14 6.67
C TYR A 82 -9.25 12.81 5.80
N HIS A 83 -9.01 12.38 4.55
CA HIS A 83 -10.02 11.80 3.68
C HIS A 83 -9.54 10.49 3.07
N ILE A 84 -10.49 9.58 2.87
CA ILE A 84 -10.29 8.35 2.12
C ILE A 84 -11.20 8.42 0.90
N LEU A 85 -10.61 8.43 -0.28
CA LEU A 85 -11.29 8.52 -1.56
C LEU A 85 -11.13 7.21 -2.34
N HIS A 86 -12.17 6.86 -3.09
CA HIS A 86 -12.17 5.69 -3.96
C HIS A 86 -12.47 6.16 -5.38
N HIS A 87 -11.50 6.00 -6.28
CA HIS A 87 -11.63 6.36 -7.69
C HIS A 87 -11.34 5.16 -8.56
N GLN A 88 -11.88 5.10 -9.77
CA GLN A 88 -11.45 4.07 -10.72
C GLN A 88 -10.02 4.39 -11.18
N SER A 89 -9.10 3.43 -11.19
CA SER A 89 -7.70 3.65 -11.61
C SER A 89 -7.60 4.39 -12.94
N ARG A 90 -8.43 4.04 -13.93
CA ARG A 90 -8.48 4.71 -15.25
C ARG A 90 -8.83 6.21 -15.19
N SER A 91 -9.41 6.69 -14.10
CA SER A 91 -9.89 8.07 -13.94
C SER A 91 -9.02 8.91 -13.01
N HIS A 92 -7.94 8.37 -12.44
CA HIS A 92 -7.08 9.10 -11.50
C HIS A 92 -5.60 8.87 -11.80
N TYR A 93 -4.89 9.91 -12.21
CA TYR A 93 -3.49 9.84 -12.62
C TYR A 93 -2.59 9.22 -11.53
N GLY A 94 -2.81 9.56 -10.26
CA GLY A 94 -2.02 9.00 -9.16
C GLY A 94 -2.22 7.49 -8.96
N LEU A 95 -3.41 6.97 -9.30
CA LEU A 95 -3.65 5.53 -9.25
C LEU A 95 -2.97 4.83 -10.43
N GLN A 96 -2.98 5.43 -11.61
CA GLN A 96 -2.24 4.92 -12.77
C GLN A 96 -0.73 4.87 -12.51
N VAL A 97 -0.18 5.89 -11.84
CA VAL A 97 1.22 5.92 -11.42
C VAL A 97 1.50 4.80 -10.42
N ALA A 98 0.66 4.63 -9.40
CA ALA A 98 0.81 3.54 -8.42
C ALA A 98 0.75 2.16 -9.09
N ASP A 99 -0.22 1.94 -9.99
CA ASP A 99 -0.38 0.68 -10.73
C ASP A 99 0.85 0.36 -11.59
N TYR A 100 1.38 1.35 -12.32
CA TYR A 100 2.60 1.17 -13.11
C TYR A 100 3.82 0.85 -12.22
N CYS A 101 3.96 1.54 -11.09
CA CYS A 101 5.07 1.29 -10.16
C CYS A 101 5.00 -0.11 -9.55
N CYS A 102 3.80 -0.52 -9.09
CA CYS A 102 3.55 -1.87 -8.59
C CYS A 102 3.85 -2.92 -9.66
N TRP A 103 3.41 -2.71 -10.90
CA TRP A 103 3.70 -3.60 -12.02
C TRP A 103 5.21 -3.71 -12.31
N ALA A 104 5.93 -2.59 -12.39
CA ALA A 104 7.36 -2.59 -12.68
C ALA A 104 8.17 -3.30 -11.58
N ILE A 105 7.81 -3.11 -10.31
CA ILE A 105 8.40 -3.83 -9.18
C ILE A 105 8.05 -5.31 -9.27
N PHE A 106 6.78 -5.65 -9.48
CA PHE A 106 6.33 -7.04 -9.61
C PHE A 106 7.04 -7.78 -10.74
N ARG A 107 7.21 -7.16 -11.92
CA ARG A 107 7.94 -7.73 -13.06
C ARG A 107 9.38 -8.11 -12.70
N LYS A 108 10.08 -7.24 -11.98
CA LYS A 108 11.43 -7.51 -11.47
C LYS A 108 11.44 -8.75 -10.57
N TRP A 109 10.48 -8.87 -9.65
CA TRP A 109 10.40 -10.03 -8.75
C TRP A 109 10.02 -11.33 -9.46
N GLN A 110 9.06 -11.27 -10.39
CA GLN A 110 8.55 -12.45 -11.06
C GLN A 110 9.53 -13.02 -12.09
N THR A 111 10.24 -12.16 -12.82
CA THR A 111 11.00 -12.57 -14.02
C THR A 111 12.47 -12.17 -13.98
N GLY A 112 12.90 -11.38 -12.99
CA GLY A 112 14.23 -10.77 -12.98
C GLY A 112 14.42 -9.63 -13.98
N GLU A 113 13.43 -9.32 -14.83
CA GLU A 113 13.50 -8.23 -15.81
C GLU A 113 13.49 -6.87 -15.11
N ARG A 114 14.56 -6.08 -15.28
CA ARG A 114 14.76 -4.82 -14.54
C ARG A 114 14.47 -3.56 -15.33
N VAL A 115 14.27 -3.64 -16.65
CA VAL A 115 14.16 -2.47 -17.54
C VAL A 115 13.14 -1.44 -17.04
N TRP A 116 11.98 -1.91 -16.57
CA TRP A 116 10.89 -1.05 -16.07
C TRP A 116 11.15 -0.55 -14.66
N TYR A 117 11.71 -1.41 -13.81
CA TYR A 117 12.10 -1.05 -12.45
C TYR A 117 13.19 0.03 -12.45
N ASP A 118 14.22 -0.10 -13.28
CA ASP A 118 15.34 0.83 -13.30
C ASP A 118 14.91 2.25 -13.74
N ARG A 119 13.81 2.38 -14.49
CA ARG A 119 13.20 3.68 -14.84
C ARG A 119 12.56 4.39 -13.63
N ILE A 120 11.97 3.63 -12.71
CA ILE A 120 11.32 4.19 -11.51
C ILE A 120 12.24 4.22 -10.28
N LYS A 121 13.35 3.46 -10.33
CA LYS A 121 14.30 3.29 -9.23
C LYS A 121 14.73 4.60 -8.55
N PRO A 122 14.99 5.72 -9.26
CA PRO A 122 15.34 6.99 -8.61
C PRO A 122 14.25 7.54 -7.67
N ALA A 123 12.99 7.17 -7.89
CA ALA A 123 11.86 7.57 -7.04
C ALA A 123 11.50 6.50 -5.99
N VAL A 124 12.03 5.27 -6.09
CA VAL A 124 11.80 4.21 -5.10
C VAL A 124 12.59 4.52 -3.83
N ARG A 125 11.88 5.00 -2.81
CA ARG A 125 12.43 5.26 -1.49
C ARG A 125 12.51 3.96 -0.69
N ARG A 126 11.45 3.16 -0.72
CA ARG A 126 11.39 1.88 -0.01
C ARG A 126 10.74 0.81 -0.87
N GLU A 127 11.34 -0.36 -0.84
CA GLU A 127 10.78 -1.59 -1.36
C GLU A 127 11.01 -2.67 -0.31
N LEU A 128 9.94 -3.10 0.35
CA LEU A 128 10.03 -3.98 1.52
C LEU A 128 9.33 -5.31 1.23
N GLU A 129 10.11 -6.39 1.27
CA GLU A 129 9.59 -7.75 1.24
C GLU A 129 9.09 -8.13 2.64
N LEU A 130 7.78 -8.28 2.79
CA LEU A 130 7.20 -8.82 4.03
C LEU A 130 7.42 -10.33 4.07
N PHE A 131 7.63 -10.85 5.28
CA PHE A 131 7.85 -12.28 5.56
C PHE A 131 9.11 -12.88 4.91
N ARG A 132 10.11 -12.04 4.56
CA ARG A 132 11.39 -12.51 3.99
C ARG A 132 12.09 -13.59 4.82
N SER A 133 12.02 -13.51 6.15
CA SER A 133 12.63 -14.48 7.07
C SER A 133 11.79 -15.75 7.28
N GLN A 134 10.56 -15.81 6.76
CA GLN A 134 9.73 -17.00 6.88
C GLN A 134 10.08 -18.01 5.78
N SER A 135 10.48 -19.21 6.22
CA SER A 135 10.73 -20.36 5.36
C SER A 135 9.49 -21.25 5.16
N LYS A 136 8.42 -20.98 5.92
CA LYS A 136 7.19 -21.75 5.89
C LYS A 136 6.27 -21.23 4.79
N TYR A 137 5.79 -22.15 3.96
CA TYR A 137 4.80 -21.91 2.93
C TYR A 137 3.48 -22.57 3.33
N TYR A 138 2.39 -21.89 3.06
CA TYR A 138 1.02 -22.31 3.30
C TYR A 138 0.31 -22.47 1.95
N TYR A 139 -0.44 -23.57 1.79
CA TYR A 139 -1.20 -23.93 0.59
C TYR A 139 -2.64 -24.24 0.96
#